data_AF-A0A6U3QJU3-F1
#
_entry.id   AF-A0A6U3QJU3-F1
#
_cell.length_a   1.000
_cell.length_b   1.000
_cell.length_c   1.000
_cell.angle_alpha   90.00
_cell.angle_beta   90.00
_cell.angle_gamma   90.00
#
_symmetry.space_group_name_H-M   'P 1'
#
loop_
_entity.id
_entity.type
_entity.pdbx_description
1 polymer ?
#
loop_
_entity_poly.entity_id
_entity_poly.type
_entity_poly.pdbx_seq_one_letter_code
_entity_poly.pdbx_strand_id
1 'polypeptide(L)'
;MQTPRPSAARLSTISTLTIVVLFAISTTFDVTLYNREQSVLRRTSVKYLPAFADEDEERPVIYTFHGINKDWADNLIYQHTQIDMLATWKKLWYDAGWDPVVLTDDDAKAHPDFDKYEKEISKLKIGFYDHLCFHRWMAMSQNGGGFMADIDSYPLNMDPKEFGTIPNSGKFTVFEGSFSDGKMISAVPSLLSGSAGEWESMFKGMMKYVPKHAGKFFSDMRALQEYVIDNPDKYIMDNKVSINIKKTDDGQIDCEKLKGKLTFHLSHRSMKEAFKRGHFEEDESKTRGFYAKQYTQDFLEQCAE
;
A
#
# COMPACT_ATOMS: atom_id res chain seq x y z
N MET A 1 21.15 81.27 -47.11
CA MET A 1 19.96 81.76 -46.36
C MET A 1 18.80 80.83 -46.67
N GLN A 2 18.01 80.42 -45.65
CA GLN A 2 16.84 79.50 -45.61
C GLN A 2 17.11 78.24 -44.75
N THR A 3 16.72 78.22 -43.45
CA THR A 3 15.49 77.63 -42.80
C THR A 3 15.53 76.10 -42.61
N PRO A 4 14.76 75.49 -41.68
CA PRO A 4 14.69 75.63 -40.22
C PRO A 4 14.86 74.27 -39.48
N ARG A 5 14.85 74.28 -38.13
CA ARG A 5 14.80 73.08 -37.24
C ARG A 5 13.51 72.25 -37.44
N PRO A 6 13.55 70.94 -37.11
CA PRO A 6 12.62 70.39 -36.10
C PRO A 6 13.38 69.50 -35.09
N SER A 7 13.30 69.78 -33.79
CA SER A 7 12.34 69.27 -32.79
C SER A 7 12.60 67.81 -32.36
N ALA A 8 12.83 67.67 -31.05
CA ALA A 8 13.15 66.44 -30.37
C ALA A 8 11.89 65.61 -30.10
N ALA A 9 11.98 64.30 -30.30
CA ALA A 9 11.07 63.33 -29.70
C ALA A 9 11.82 62.56 -28.60
N ARG A 10 11.39 62.75 -27.35
CA ARG A 10 11.81 61.95 -26.20
C ARG A 10 11.16 60.57 -26.31
N LEU A 11 11.97 59.51 -26.42
CA LEU A 11 11.51 58.14 -26.25
C LEU A 11 11.33 57.83 -24.76
N SER A 12 10.10 57.43 -24.45
CA SER A 12 9.59 57.03 -23.14
C SER A 12 10.32 55.80 -22.59
N THR A 13 10.94 55.94 -21.42
CA THR A 13 11.51 54.87 -20.59
C THR A 13 10.43 54.15 -19.75
N ILE A 14 9.25 53.94 -20.32
CA ILE A 14 8.19 53.13 -19.70
C ILE A 14 7.87 51.98 -20.66
N SER A 15 8.65 50.90 -20.62
CA SER A 15 8.21 49.64 -21.24
C SER A 15 8.96 48.40 -20.73
N THR A 16 10.17 48.54 -20.19
CA THR A 16 10.95 47.35 -19.76
C THR A 16 10.62 46.89 -18.34
N LEU A 17 10.26 47.79 -17.42
CA LEU A 17 9.98 47.43 -16.02
C LEU A 17 8.62 46.73 -15.85
N THR A 18 7.62 47.08 -16.65
CA THR A 18 6.26 46.52 -16.56
C THR A 18 6.19 45.08 -17.07
N ILE A 19 7.02 44.72 -18.07
CA ILE A 19 7.05 43.36 -18.65
C ILE A 19 7.70 42.36 -17.69
N VAL A 20 8.74 42.77 -16.95
CA VAL A 20 9.42 41.90 -15.97
C VAL A 20 8.53 41.62 -14.76
N VAL A 21 7.73 42.60 -14.31
CA VAL A 21 6.78 42.42 -13.20
C VAL A 21 5.61 41.51 -13.60
N LEU A 22 5.11 41.59 -14.83
CA LEU A 22 4.03 40.71 -15.30
C LEU A 22 4.49 39.24 -15.46
N PHE A 23 5.73 38.99 -15.90
CA PHE A 23 6.29 37.63 -15.95
C PHE A 23 6.52 37.04 -14.55
N ALA A 24 6.98 37.84 -13.59
CA ALA A 24 7.16 37.39 -12.20
C ALA A 24 5.83 37.14 -11.47
N ILE A 25 4.78 37.92 -11.77
CA ILE A 25 3.43 37.69 -11.22
C ILE A 25 2.78 36.47 -11.85
N SER A 26 2.98 36.23 -13.16
CA SER A 26 2.44 35.03 -13.83
C SER A 26 3.05 33.73 -13.29
N THR A 27 4.37 33.69 -13.07
CA THR A 27 5.03 32.47 -12.56
C THR A 27 4.74 32.22 -11.09
N THR A 28 4.55 33.26 -10.28
CA THR A 28 4.15 33.11 -8.88
C THR A 28 2.68 32.71 -8.73
N PHE A 29 1.78 33.20 -9.59
CA PHE A 29 0.38 32.73 -9.61
C PHE A 29 0.29 31.26 -10.01
N ASP A 30 1.05 30.80 -11.00
CA ASP A 30 1.06 29.40 -11.44
C ASP A 30 1.57 28.45 -10.34
N VAL A 31 2.67 28.82 -9.66
CA VAL A 31 3.21 28.00 -8.56
C VAL A 31 2.26 27.98 -7.36
N THR A 32 1.56 29.08 -7.07
CA THR A 32 0.64 29.15 -5.93
C THR A 32 -0.67 28.40 -6.19
N LEU A 33 -1.20 28.44 -7.43
CA LEU A 33 -2.36 27.64 -7.84
C LEU A 33 -2.02 26.15 -7.88
N TYR A 34 -0.88 25.79 -8.47
CA TYR A 34 -0.39 24.41 -8.48
C TYR A 34 -0.22 23.85 -7.06
N ASN A 35 0.41 24.60 -6.16
CA ASN A 35 0.55 24.18 -4.76
C ASN A 35 -0.79 24.12 -4.02
N ARG A 36 -1.77 24.95 -4.38
CA ARG A 36 -3.12 24.92 -3.81
C ARG A 36 -3.89 23.69 -4.29
N GLU A 37 -3.86 23.38 -5.59
CA GLU A 37 -4.45 22.15 -6.16
C GLU A 37 -3.78 20.89 -5.60
N GLN A 38 -2.46 20.87 -5.45
CA GLN A 38 -1.71 19.78 -4.82
C GLN A 38 -2.03 19.65 -3.32
N SER A 39 -2.21 20.75 -2.59
CA SER A 39 -2.63 20.72 -1.18
C SER A 39 -4.05 20.19 -0.99
N VAL A 40 -4.93 20.47 -1.96
CA VAL A 40 -6.28 19.92 -2.02
C VAL A 40 -6.21 18.43 -2.32
N LEU A 41 -5.46 17.99 -3.33
CA LEU A 41 -5.23 16.57 -3.63
C LEU A 41 -4.60 15.81 -2.46
N ARG A 42 -3.60 16.37 -1.77
CA ARG A 42 -2.97 15.77 -0.57
C ARG A 42 -3.94 15.62 0.61
N ARG A 43 -4.95 16.49 0.74
CA ARG A 43 -5.99 16.37 1.78
C ARG A 43 -7.21 15.56 1.34
N THR A 44 -7.42 15.38 0.03
CA THR A 44 -8.61 14.72 -0.52
C THR A 44 -8.37 13.30 -1.04
N SER A 45 -7.17 12.94 -1.49
CA SER A 45 -6.98 11.72 -2.30
C SER A 45 -7.11 10.39 -1.52
N VAL A 46 -6.76 10.35 -0.24
CA VAL A 46 -6.85 9.10 0.56
C VAL A 46 -8.14 9.05 1.39
N LYS A 47 -8.64 10.20 1.84
CA LYS A 47 -9.85 10.29 2.68
C LYS A 47 -11.16 10.41 1.88
N TYR A 48 -11.10 10.70 0.58
CA TYR A 48 -12.28 10.90 -0.29
C TYR A 48 -12.23 10.08 -1.59
N LEU A 49 -11.71 8.84 -1.55
CA LEU A 49 -12.23 7.87 -2.50
C LEU A 49 -13.71 7.66 -2.13
N PRO A 50 -14.66 7.80 -3.07
CA PRO A 50 -16.08 7.79 -2.75
C PRO A 50 -16.41 6.55 -1.92
N ALA A 51 -17.09 6.75 -0.79
CA ALA A 51 -17.70 5.66 -0.07
C ALA A 51 -18.62 4.95 -1.07
N PHE A 52 -18.43 3.65 -1.23
CA PHE A 52 -19.32 2.87 -2.06
C PHE A 52 -20.67 2.80 -1.33
N ALA A 53 -21.64 3.57 -1.83
CA ALA A 53 -22.91 3.76 -1.17
C ALA A 53 -23.88 2.62 -1.52
N ASP A 54 -23.74 1.49 -0.83
CA ASP A 54 -24.84 0.57 -0.55
C ASP A 54 -24.93 0.44 0.97
N GLU A 55 -25.75 1.30 1.60
CA GLU A 55 -25.88 1.41 3.07
C GLU A 55 -26.64 0.22 3.71
N ASP A 56 -27.09 -0.75 2.91
CA ASP A 56 -28.04 -1.79 3.36
C ASP A 56 -27.40 -3.19 3.61
N GLU A 57 -26.11 -3.40 3.35
CA GLU A 57 -25.45 -4.70 3.59
C GLU A 57 -24.28 -4.56 4.57
N GLU A 58 -24.38 -5.14 5.77
CA GLU A 58 -23.27 -5.20 6.73
C GLU A 58 -22.13 -6.06 6.15
N ARG A 59 -21.09 -5.41 5.64
CA ARG A 59 -19.90 -6.07 5.09
C ARG A 59 -18.82 -6.23 6.17
N PRO A 60 -18.12 -7.37 6.23
CA PRO A 60 -16.98 -7.50 7.13
C PRO A 60 -15.83 -6.59 6.67
N VAL A 61 -15.11 -6.05 7.64
CA VAL A 61 -14.01 -5.12 7.40
C VAL A 61 -12.75 -5.88 7.01
N ILE A 62 -12.06 -5.39 5.99
CA ILE A 62 -10.67 -5.72 5.72
C ILE A 62 -9.79 -4.48 5.73
N TYR A 63 -8.71 -4.55 6.48
CA TYR A 63 -7.78 -3.44 6.63
C TYR A 63 -6.62 -3.53 5.63
N THR A 64 -6.11 -2.38 5.25
CA THR A 64 -4.73 -2.23 4.76
C THR A 64 -4.07 -1.05 5.47
N PHE A 65 -2.78 -0.82 5.23
CA PHE A 65 -2.08 0.33 5.77
C PHE A 65 -1.41 1.11 4.64
N HIS A 66 -1.63 2.42 4.64
CA HIS A 66 -0.97 3.32 3.70
C HIS A 66 -0.50 4.58 4.43
N GLY A 67 0.81 4.70 4.62
CA GLY A 67 1.44 5.90 5.17
C GLY A 67 1.83 6.89 4.07
N ILE A 68 1.54 8.17 4.28
CA ILE A 68 1.96 9.25 3.38
C ILE A 68 3.28 9.83 3.88
N ASN A 69 4.35 9.70 3.10
CA ASN A 69 5.55 10.50 3.32
C ASN A 69 5.35 11.91 2.74
N LYS A 70 5.66 12.95 3.52
CA LYS A 70 5.73 14.32 3.00
C LYS A 70 6.83 14.46 1.94
N ASP A 71 7.92 13.71 2.05
CA ASP A 71 9.04 13.75 1.10
C ASP A 71 8.73 12.99 -0.20
N TRP A 72 7.83 11.99 -0.15
CA TRP A 72 7.33 11.32 -1.36
C TRP A 72 6.22 12.10 -2.05
N ALA A 73 5.62 13.05 -1.34
CA ALA A 73 4.60 13.93 -1.89
C ALA A 73 5.15 14.82 -3.02
N ASP A 74 6.47 14.86 -3.21
CA ASP A 74 7.12 15.56 -4.32
C ASP A 74 7.53 14.62 -5.47
N ASN A 75 7.47 13.29 -5.28
CA ASN A 75 7.64 12.31 -6.34
C ASN A 75 6.28 11.92 -6.93
N LEU A 76 5.88 12.59 -8.01
CA LEU A 76 4.58 12.40 -8.66
C LEU A 76 4.40 10.95 -9.15
N ILE A 77 5.43 10.32 -9.71
CA ILE A 77 5.34 8.94 -10.23
C ILE A 77 5.06 7.95 -9.10
N TYR A 78 5.78 8.08 -7.98
CA TYR A 78 5.56 7.22 -6.81
C TYR A 78 4.15 7.41 -6.23
N GLN A 79 3.65 8.65 -6.19
CA GLN A 79 2.27 8.91 -5.77
C GLN A 79 1.25 8.29 -6.72
N HIS A 80 1.41 8.48 -8.03
CA HIS A 80 0.48 7.91 -9.01
C HIS A 80 0.41 6.39 -8.91
N THR A 81 1.56 5.71 -8.76
CA THR A 81 1.59 4.25 -8.62
C THR A 81 0.92 3.77 -7.33
N GLN A 82 1.17 4.43 -6.20
CA GLN A 82 0.57 4.05 -4.91
C GLN A 82 -0.93 4.38 -4.85
N ILE A 83 -1.36 5.53 -5.39
CA ILE A 83 -2.76 5.92 -5.45
C ILE A 83 -3.55 4.94 -6.31
N ASP A 84 -3.01 4.56 -7.48
CA ASP A 84 -3.65 3.59 -8.36
C ASP A 84 -3.73 2.20 -7.72
N MET A 85 -2.66 1.74 -7.06
CA MET A 85 -2.68 0.50 -6.30
C MET A 85 -3.72 0.53 -5.17
N LEU A 86 -3.78 1.61 -4.39
CA LEU A 86 -4.74 1.75 -3.28
C LEU A 86 -6.18 1.82 -3.80
N ALA A 87 -6.43 2.58 -4.87
CA ALA A 87 -7.74 2.67 -5.49
C ALA A 87 -8.20 1.31 -6.05
N THR A 88 -7.28 0.59 -6.70
CA THR A 88 -7.54 -0.77 -7.18
C THR A 88 -7.80 -1.72 -6.02
N TRP A 89 -6.99 -1.70 -4.98
CA TRP A 89 -7.13 -2.54 -3.79
C TRP A 89 -8.51 -2.34 -3.15
N LYS A 90 -8.91 -1.08 -2.89
CA LYS A 90 -10.23 -0.77 -2.32
C LYS A 90 -11.34 -1.29 -3.22
N LYS A 91 -11.25 -1.04 -4.53
CA LYS A 91 -12.27 -1.48 -5.47
C LYS A 91 -12.42 -3.00 -5.48
N LEU A 92 -11.32 -3.74 -5.62
CA LEU A 92 -11.39 -5.20 -5.74
C LEU A 92 -11.89 -5.87 -4.45
N TRP A 93 -11.48 -5.38 -3.28
CA TRP A 93 -12.02 -5.88 -2.00
C TRP A 93 -13.50 -5.53 -1.82
N TYR A 94 -13.90 -4.31 -2.20
CA TYR A 94 -15.31 -3.93 -2.17
C TYR A 94 -16.17 -4.79 -3.11
N ASP A 95 -15.73 -4.98 -4.36
CA ASP A 95 -16.43 -5.83 -5.33
C ASP A 95 -16.53 -7.29 -4.83
N ALA A 96 -15.55 -7.74 -4.02
CA ALA A 96 -15.56 -9.05 -3.36
C ALA A 96 -16.44 -9.12 -2.10
N GLY A 97 -17.21 -8.08 -1.78
CA GLY A 97 -18.16 -8.06 -0.66
C GLY A 97 -17.59 -7.64 0.70
N TRP A 98 -16.38 -7.07 0.73
CA TRP A 98 -15.75 -6.56 1.95
C TRP A 98 -15.93 -5.05 2.11
N ASP A 99 -15.76 -4.54 3.32
CA ASP A 99 -15.59 -3.10 3.60
C ASP A 99 -14.09 -2.75 3.73
N PRO A 100 -13.47 -2.16 2.68
CA PRO A 100 -12.05 -1.86 2.67
C PRO A 100 -11.70 -0.60 3.47
N VAL A 101 -11.01 -0.79 4.60
CA VAL A 101 -10.55 0.30 5.47
C VAL A 101 -9.04 0.51 5.34
N VAL A 102 -8.63 1.76 5.11
CA VAL A 102 -7.22 2.13 4.97
C VAL A 102 -6.75 2.80 6.25
N LEU A 103 -5.89 2.11 7.00
CA LEU A 103 -5.20 2.66 8.17
C LEU A 103 -4.03 3.54 7.75
N THR A 104 -3.70 4.49 8.62
CA THR A 104 -2.73 5.55 8.38
C THR A 104 -1.74 5.68 9.54
N ASP A 105 -0.74 6.54 9.38
CA ASP A 105 0.22 6.89 10.43
C ASP A 105 -0.46 7.48 11.68
N ASP A 106 -1.61 8.16 11.54
CA ASP A 106 -2.35 8.67 12.68
C ASP A 106 -2.95 7.52 13.54
N ASP A 107 -3.38 6.43 12.90
CA ASP A 107 -3.85 5.23 13.57
C ASP A 107 -2.71 4.52 14.32
N ALA A 108 -1.51 4.52 13.74
CA ALA A 108 -0.32 3.99 14.41
C ALA A 108 0.09 4.84 15.62
N LYS A 109 0.05 6.17 15.51
CA LYS A 109 0.37 7.11 16.60
C LYS A 109 -0.57 7.03 17.79
N ALA A 110 -1.77 6.49 17.60
CA ALA A 110 -2.69 6.22 18.71
C ALA A 110 -2.15 5.13 19.65
N HIS A 111 -1.13 4.36 19.24
CA HIS A 111 -0.53 3.32 20.07
C HIS A 111 0.15 3.91 21.32
N PRO A 112 -0.16 3.44 22.56
CA PRO A 112 0.37 4.03 23.79
C PRO A 112 1.91 4.05 23.90
N ASP A 113 2.56 3.04 23.31
CA ASP A 113 4.02 2.91 23.23
C ASP A 113 4.62 3.41 21.89
N PHE A 114 3.91 4.21 21.08
CA PHE A 114 4.37 4.63 19.75
C PHE A 114 5.79 5.22 19.78
N ASP A 115 6.01 6.27 20.58
CA ASP A 115 7.32 6.96 20.68
C ASP A 115 8.46 6.02 21.10
N LYS A 116 8.15 5.04 21.95
CA LYS A 116 9.11 4.05 22.42
C LYS A 116 9.51 3.12 21.27
N TYR A 117 8.57 2.60 20.50
CA TYR A 117 8.89 1.70 19.40
C TYR A 117 9.52 2.45 18.23
N GLU A 118 9.03 3.63 17.91
CA GLU A 118 9.60 4.53 16.91
C GLU A 118 11.09 4.82 17.18
N LYS A 119 11.43 5.09 18.46
CA LYS A 119 12.82 5.26 18.87
C LYS A 119 13.68 4.01 18.65
N GLU A 120 13.14 2.81 18.75
CA GLU A 120 13.89 1.58 18.48
C GLU A 120 14.00 1.30 16.98
N ILE A 121 12.91 1.50 16.22
CA ILE A 121 12.86 1.29 14.77
C ILE A 121 13.80 2.27 14.05
N SER A 122 13.85 3.53 14.48
CA SER A 122 14.74 4.56 13.92
C SER A 122 16.24 4.26 14.07
N LYS A 123 16.63 3.27 14.89
CA LYS A 123 18.03 2.79 14.98
C LYS A 123 18.40 1.82 13.85
N LEU A 124 17.44 1.35 13.05
CA LEU A 124 17.67 0.45 11.93
C LEU A 124 18.13 1.22 10.68
N LYS A 125 18.82 0.53 9.77
CA LYS A 125 19.18 1.07 8.44
C LYS A 125 18.16 0.61 7.40
N ILE A 126 16.94 1.15 7.49
CA ILE A 126 15.83 0.82 6.60
C ILE A 126 15.31 2.07 5.89
N GLY A 127 14.70 1.89 4.71
CA GLY A 127 14.06 2.98 4.00
C GLY A 127 12.73 3.37 4.64
N PHE A 128 12.17 4.50 4.24
CA PHE A 128 10.88 4.97 4.77
C PHE A 128 9.73 3.97 4.52
N TYR A 129 9.74 3.27 3.38
CA TYR A 129 8.77 2.21 3.10
C TYR A 129 8.81 1.10 4.16
N ASP A 130 9.98 0.51 4.40
CA ASP A 130 10.16 -0.55 5.40
C ASP A 130 9.85 -0.06 6.82
N HIS A 131 10.10 1.23 7.08
CA HIS A 131 9.79 1.88 8.36
C HIS A 131 8.27 1.93 8.59
N LEU A 132 7.51 2.39 7.59
CA LEU A 132 6.05 2.38 7.63
C LEU A 132 5.47 0.97 7.78
N CYS A 133 6.14 -0.06 7.27
CA CYS A 133 5.71 -1.45 7.47
C CYS A 133 5.76 -1.89 8.94
N PHE A 134 6.43 -1.20 9.85
CA PHE A 134 6.25 -1.42 11.30
C PHE A 134 5.00 -0.71 11.85
N HIS A 135 4.65 0.45 11.29
CA HIS A 135 3.51 1.24 11.74
C HIS A 135 2.17 0.53 11.52
N ARG A 136 2.03 -0.28 10.46
CA ARG A 136 0.82 -1.10 10.26
C ARG A 136 0.48 -2.01 11.43
N TRP A 137 1.50 -2.54 12.11
CA TRP A 137 1.32 -3.43 13.26
C TRP A 137 0.77 -2.67 14.46
N MET A 138 1.29 -1.46 14.70
CA MET A 138 0.77 -0.55 15.73
C MET A 138 -0.66 -0.13 15.41
N ALA A 139 -0.94 0.24 14.16
CA ALA A 139 -2.28 0.63 13.73
C ALA A 139 -3.29 -0.51 13.92
N MET A 140 -2.96 -1.74 13.51
CA MET A 140 -3.85 -2.90 13.72
C MET A 140 -4.11 -3.21 15.18
N SER A 141 -3.11 -3.09 16.06
CA SER A 141 -3.29 -3.39 17.48
C SER A 141 -4.24 -2.40 18.17
N GLN A 142 -4.38 -1.18 17.64
CA GLN A 142 -5.31 -0.17 18.14
C GLN A 142 -6.71 -0.23 17.52
N ASN A 143 -6.88 -0.92 16.38
CA ASN A 143 -8.14 -0.91 15.61
C ASN A 143 -9.01 -2.17 15.82
N GLY A 144 -8.91 -2.83 16.98
CA GLY A 144 -9.80 -3.95 17.33
C GLY A 144 -9.44 -5.31 16.74
N GLY A 145 -8.39 -5.38 15.92
CA GLY A 145 -7.96 -6.59 15.21
C GLY A 145 -8.70 -6.76 13.88
N GLY A 146 -8.90 -8.01 13.45
CA GLY A 146 -9.53 -8.33 12.16
C GLY A 146 -8.52 -8.81 11.12
N PHE A 147 -8.94 -8.76 9.86
CA PHE A 147 -8.10 -9.09 8.71
C PHE A 147 -7.32 -7.86 8.23
N MET A 148 -6.04 -8.06 7.92
CA MET A 148 -5.24 -7.07 7.19
C MET A 148 -4.64 -7.73 5.94
N ALA A 149 -4.81 -7.09 4.79
CA ALA A 149 -4.11 -7.42 3.56
C ALA A 149 -3.13 -6.29 3.20
N ASP A 150 -1.94 -6.67 2.73
CA ASP A 150 -1.00 -5.70 2.17
C ASP A 150 -1.57 -5.08 0.89
N ILE A 151 -1.10 -3.89 0.52
CA ILE A 151 -1.66 -3.11 -0.60
C ILE A 151 -1.46 -3.80 -1.96
N ASP A 152 -0.57 -4.79 -2.05
CA ASP A 152 -0.34 -5.63 -3.22
C ASP A 152 -0.96 -7.04 -3.09
N SER A 153 -1.91 -7.22 -2.16
CA SER A 153 -2.66 -8.46 -1.96
C SER A 153 -4.16 -8.25 -2.22
N TYR A 154 -4.72 -9.09 -3.08
CA TYR A 154 -6.05 -8.89 -3.68
C TYR A 154 -6.92 -10.16 -3.53
N PRO A 155 -8.25 -10.03 -3.47
CA PRO A 155 -9.14 -11.16 -3.24
C PRO A 155 -9.15 -12.14 -4.42
N LEU A 156 -9.32 -13.43 -4.10
CA LEU A 156 -9.69 -14.50 -5.04
C LEU A 156 -11.04 -15.12 -4.63
N ASN A 157 -11.02 -15.97 -3.60
CA ASN A 157 -12.17 -16.74 -3.12
C ASN A 157 -12.44 -16.49 -1.63
N MET A 158 -12.14 -15.29 -1.14
CA MET A 158 -12.34 -14.96 0.26
C MET A 158 -13.78 -14.49 0.48
N ASP A 159 -14.70 -15.46 0.62
CA ASP A 159 -16.13 -15.20 0.83
C ASP A 159 -16.37 -14.46 2.16
N PRO A 160 -16.94 -13.25 2.16
CA PRO A 160 -17.37 -12.54 3.36
C PRO A 160 -18.28 -13.35 4.29
N LYS A 161 -19.05 -14.31 3.79
CA LYS A 161 -19.95 -15.14 4.62
C LYS A 161 -19.18 -16.20 5.42
N GLU A 162 -18.11 -16.74 4.86
CA GLU A 162 -17.24 -17.71 5.54
C GLU A 162 -16.22 -17.00 6.44
N PHE A 163 -15.65 -15.89 5.95
CA PHE A 163 -14.55 -15.19 6.61
C PHE A 163 -14.95 -13.87 7.27
N GLY A 164 -16.25 -13.55 7.34
CA GLY A 164 -16.72 -12.32 7.98
C GLY A 164 -16.46 -12.25 9.48
N THR A 165 -16.05 -13.37 10.08
CA THR A 165 -15.53 -13.44 11.44
C THR A 165 -14.07 -13.89 11.44
N ILE A 166 -13.31 -13.43 12.43
CA ILE A 166 -11.89 -13.79 12.55
C ILE A 166 -11.77 -15.29 12.80
N PRO A 167 -10.98 -16.03 11.98
CA PRO A 167 -10.87 -17.48 12.11
C PRO A 167 -10.11 -17.88 13.37
N ASN A 168 -10.07 -19.18 13.64
CA ASN A 168 -9.23 -19.77 14.69
C ASN A 168 -9.46 -19.18 16.09
N SER A 169 -10.72 -18.85 16.41
CA SER A 169 -11.09 -18.22 17.70
C SER A 169 -10.31 -16.91 17.97
N GLY A 170 -9.95 -16.18 16.92
CA GLY A 170 -9.22 -14.92 17.03
C GLY A 170 -7.71 -15.05 17.22
N LYS A 171 -7.15 -16.26 17.21
CA LYS A 171 -5.69 -16.48 17.29
C LYS A 171 -5.00 -15.89 16.06
N PHE A 172 -3.80 -15.33 16.26
CA PHE A 172 -3.04 -14.75 15.15
C PHE A 172 -2.79 -15.78 14.05
N THR A 173 -3.19 -15.46 12.83
CA THR A 173 -3.08 -16.34 11.66
C THR A 173 -2.31 -15.65 10.55
N VAL A 174 -1.28 -16.33 10.05
CA VAL A 174 -0.50 -15.94 8.88
C VAL A 174 -0.95 -16.80 7.70
N PHE A 175 -1.26 -16.18 6.56
CA PHE A 175 -1.77 -16.91 5.39
C PHE A 175 -0.75 -17.10 4.27
N GLU A 176 0.43 -16.47 4.37
CA GLU A 176 1.55 -16.69 3.44
C GLU A 176 2.84 -17.03 4.20
N GLY A 177 3.42 -18.17 3.84
CA GLY A 177 4.71 -18.60 4.35
C GLY A 177 5.33 -19.71 3.53
N SER A 178 6.55 -20.09 3.90
CA SER A 178 7.27 -21.21 3.30
C SER A 178 7.74 -22.17 4.38
N PHE A 179 7.81 -23.46 4.04
CA PHE A 179 8.20 -24.53 4.94
C PHE A 179 9.41 -25.32 4.41
N SER A 180 10.23 -25.83 5.31
CA SER A 180 11.23 -26.87 5.07
C SER A 180 11.12 -27.89 6.20
N ASP A 181 11.02 -29.17 5.88
CA ASP A 181 11.00 -30.27 6.85
C ASP A 181 9.94 -30.09 7.96
N GLY A 182 8.74 -29.64 7.56
CA GLY A 182 7.63 -29.38 8.48
C GLY A 182 7.80 -28.14 9.36
N LYS A 183 8.90 -27.39 9.22
CA LYS A 183 9.15 -26.15 9.94
C LYS A 183 8.97 -24.95 9.03
N MET A 184 8.36 -23.92 9.56
CA MET A 184 8.24 -22.66 8.84
C MET A 184 9.62 -22.01 8.75
N ILE A 185 9.99 -21.58 7.55
CA ILE A 185 11.27 -20.91 7.29
C ILE A 185 11.09 -19.45 6.87
N SER A 186 9.86 -19.05 6.50
CA SER A 186 9.52 -17.68 6.12
C SER A 186 8.03 -17.42 6.34
N ALA A 187 7.71 -16.18 6.72
CA ALA A 187 6.36 -15.64 6.80
C ALA A 187 6.33 -14.32 6.06
N VAL A 188 5.22 -14.05 5.36
CA VAL A 188 5.01 -12.83 4.60
C VAL A 188 3.72 -12.17 5.10
N PRO A 189 3.76 -10.90 5.53
CA PRO A 189 2.59 -10.18 6.04
C PRO A 189 1.68 -9.67 4.92
N SER A 190 1.34 -10.53 3.96
CA SER A 190 0.49 -10.20 2.81
C SER A 190 -1.00 -10.33 3.11
N LEU A 191 -1.38 -11.35 3.89
CA LEU A 191 -2.69 -11.52 4.50
C LEU A 191 -2.50 -12.09 5.89
N LEU A 192 -3.09 -11.41 6.88
CA LEU A 192 -2.98 -11.69 8.29
C LEU A 192 -4.35 -11.54 8.96
N SER A 193 -4.58 -12.27 10.04
CA SER A 193 -5.73 -12.03 10.90
C SER A 193 -5.42 -12.27 12.37
N GLY A 194 -6.24 -11.69 13.24
CA GLY A 194 -6.13 -11.91 14.68
C GLY A 194 -7.00 -10.94 15.46
N SER A 195 -7.30 -11.26 16.71
CA SER A 195 -7.91 -10.31 17.65
C SER A 195 -6.95 -9.15 17.95
N ALA A 196 -7.46 -8.04 18.50
CA ALA A 196 -6.64 -6.91 18.93
C ALA A 196 -5.46 -7.34 19.83
N GLY A 197 -5.72 -8.21 20.82
CA GLY A 197 -4.70 -8.71 21.74
C GLY A 197 -3.64 -9.59 21.06
N GLU A 198 -4.02 -10.32 20.03
CA GLU A 198 -3.10 -11.16 19.25
C GLU A 198 -2.21 -10.31 18.34
N TRP A 199 -2.76 -9.30 17.67
CA TRP A 199 -1.97 -8.30 16.93
C TRP A 199 -0.94 -7.61 17.83
N GLU A 200 -1.38 -7.16 19.02
CA GLU A 200 -0.50 -6.53 20.02
C GLU A 200 0.60 -7.47 20.52
N SER A 201 0.24 -8.73 20.81
CA SER A 201 1.17 -9.77 21.27
C SER A 201 2.24 -10.06 20.21
N MET A 202 1.84 -10.22 18.95
CA MET A 202 2.76 -10.43 17.82
C MET A 202 3.71 -9.25 17.64
N PHE A 203 3.18 -8.03 17.61
CA PHE A 203 3.98 -6.82 17.43
C PHE A 203 5.01 -6.65 18.55
N LYS A 204 4.59 -6.79 19.82
CA LYS A 204 5.50 -6.79 20.97
C LYS A 204 6.56 -7.88 20.88
N GLY A 205 6.19 -9.06 20.39
CA GLY A 205 7.11 -10.16 20.12
C GLY A 205 8.19 -9.79 19.10
N MET A 206 7.78 -9.29 17.95
CA MET A 206 8.67 -8.81 16.87
C MET A 206 9.62 -7.70 17.34
N MET A 207 9.12 -6.75 18.15
CA MET A 207 9.92 -5.64 18.67
C MET A 207 11.07 -6.07 19.60
N LYS A 208 11.06 -7.31 20.13
CA LYS A 208 12.20 -7.85 20.90
C LYS A 208 13.44 -8.14 20.04
N TYR A 209 13.28 -8.24 18.73
CA TYR A 209 14.37 -8.53 17.79
C TYR A 209 14.99 -7.25 17.23
N VAL A 210 14.21 -6.17 17.10
CA VAL A 210 14.65 -4.89 16.54
C VAL A 210 15.96 -4.38 17.16
N PRO A 211 16.14 -4.31 18.50
CA PRO A 211 17.39 -3.82 19.09
C PRO A 211 18.63 -4.65 18.72
N LYS A 212 18.48 -5.94 18.44
CA LYS A 212 19.58 -6.84 18.04
C LYS A 212 20.13 -6.52 16.65
N HIS A 213 19.35 -5.81 15.84
CA HIS A 213 19.65 -5.46 14.46
C HIS A 213 19.88 -3.95 14.26
N ALA A 214 20.09 -3.20 15.34
CA ALA A 214 20.46 -1.79 15.28
C ALA A 214 21.63 -1.56 14.30
N GLY A 215 21.51 -0.55 13.44
CA GLY A 215 22.49 -0.24 12.40
C GLY A 215 22.51 -1.20 11.20
N LYS A 216 21.55 -2.11 11.07
CA LYS A 216 21.40 -3.05 9.94
C LYS A 216 20.04 -2.91 9.26
N PHE A 217 19.92 -3.43 8.05
CA PHE A 217 18.64 -3.57 7.38
C PHE A 217 17.82 -4.67 8.06
N PHE A 218 16.65 -4.31 8.58
CA PHE A 218 15.75 -5.23 9.30
C PHE A 218 14.30 -4.77 9.15
N SER A 219 13.61 -5.23 8.09
CA SER A 219 12.21 -4.90 7.86
C SER A 219 11.27 -5.66 8.81
N ASP A 220 10.01 -5.26 8.87
CA ASP A 220 8.98 -5.95 9.63
C ASP A 220 8.79 -7.40 9.18
N MET A 221 8.97 -7.71 7.89
CA MET A 221 9.00 -9.09 7.37
C MET A 221 10.08 -9.94 8.04
N ARG A 222 11.28 -9.38 8.24
CA ARG A 222 12.37 -10.08 8.92
C ARG A 222 12.09 -10.24 10.41
N ALA A 223 11.52 -9.21 11.04
CA ALA A 223 11.09 -9.28 12.43
C ALA A 223 10.01 -10.34 12.64
N LEU A 224 9.01 -10.40 11.74
CA LEU A 224 7.97 -11.41 11.74
C LEU A 224 8.60 -12.79 11.58
N GLN A 225 9.44 -12.99 10.56
CA GLN A 225 10.11 -14.25 10.26
C GLN A 225 10.95 -14.78 11.44
N GLU A 226 11.78 -13.94 12.08
CA GLU A 226 12.55 -14.37 13.25
C GLU A 226 11.62 -14.75 14.42
N TYR A 227 10.60 -13.93 14.69
CA TYR A 227 9.69 -14.17 15.80
C TYR A 227 8.91 -15.50 15.64
N VAL A 228 8.34 -15.75 14.47
CA VAL A 228 7.55 -16.95 14.21
C VAL A 228 8.39 -18.24 14.16
N ILE A 229 9.65 -18.17 13.70
CA ILE A 229 10.57 -19.31 13.74
C ILE A 229 10.88 -19.70 15.19
N ASP A 230 11.13 -18.71 16.03
CA ASP A 230 11.45 -18.94 17.45
C ASP A 230 10.21 -19.30 18.28
N ASN A 231 8.99 -19.01 17.79
CA ASN A 231 7.75 -19.13 18.54
C ASN A 231 6.63 -19.81 17.72
N PRO A 232 6.81 -21.07 17.26
CA PRO A 232 5.86 -21.77 16.39
C PRO A 232 4.44 -21.90 16.98
N ASP A 233 4.32 -21.94 18.30
CA ASP A 233 3.02 -22.12 18.98
C ASP A 233 2.21 -20.82 19.11
N LYS A 234 2.80 -19.66 18.79
CA LYS A 234 2.20 -18.33 19.00
C LYS A 234 1.28 -17.86 17.88
N TYR A 235 1.22 -18.58 16.77
CA TYR A 235 0.38 -18.24 15.63
C TYR A 235 -0.21 -19.51 15.01
N ILE A 236 -0.99 -19.34 13.95
CA ILE A 236 -1.43 -20.40 13.05
C ILE A 236 -0.95 -20.05 11.64
N MET A 237 -0.46 -21.04 10.92
CA MET A 237 -0.17 -20.89 9.50
C MET A 237 -1.28 -21.58 8.69
N ASP A 238 -1.96 -20.81 7.86
CA ASP A 238 -3.05 -21.29 7.01
C ASP A 238 -2.77 -20.85 5.56
N ASN A 239 -1.78 -21.48 4.93
CA ASN A 239 -1.13 -21.10 3.66
C ASN A 239 -2.08 -20.98 2.44
N LYS A 240 -2.99 -20.00 2.49
CA LYS A 240 -4.10 -19.77 1.55
C LYS A 240 -3.90 -18.54 0.68
N VAL A 241 -2.74 -17.90 0.73
CA VAL A 241 -2.33 -16.93 -0.29
C VAL A 241 -1.73 -17.67 -1.48
N SER A 242 -2.11 -17.27 -2.71
CA SER A 242 -1.43 -17.69 -3.93
C SER A 242 -0.18 -16.83 -4.14
N ILE A 243 0.98 -17.46 -4.01
CA ILE A 243 2.26 -16.84 -4.35
C ILE A 243 2.46 -16.97 -5.85
N ASN A 244 2.65 -15.84 -6.53
CA ASN A 244 2.74 -15.71 -7.99
C ASN A 244 1.41 -15.88 -8.73
N ILE A 245 1.39 -15.29 -9.92
CA ILE A 245 0.37 -15.50 -10.96
C ILE A 245 0.37 -16.96 -11.39
N LYS A 246 -0.81 -17.59 -11.39
CA LYS A 246 -1.01 -18.97 -11.82
C LYS A 246 -1.68 -18.96 -13.18
N LYS A 247 -0.84 -18.98 -14.22
CA LYS A 247 -1.29 -19.21 -15.59
C LYS A 247 -0.67 -20.49 -16.15
N THR A 248 -1.39 -21.14 -17.05
CA THR A 248 -0.93 -22.26 -17.89
C THR A 248 -0.06 -21.74 -19.03
N ASP A 249 0.59 -22.65 -19.78
CA ASP A 249 1.51 -22.27 -20.87
C ASP A 249 0.79 -21.59 -22.06
N ASP A 250 -0.52 -21.80 -22.20
CA ASP A 250 -1.40 -21.11 -23.16
C ASP A 250 -2.00 -19.80 -22.62
N GLY A 251 -1.60 -19.38 -21.41
CA GLY A 251 -1.96 -18.09 -20.82
C GLY A 251 -3.30 -18.04 -20.10
N GLN A 252 -3.99 -19.17 -19.95
CA GLN A 252 -5.22 -19.29 -19.16
C GLN A 252 -4.92 -19.31 -17.67
N ILE A 253 -5.89 -18.95 -16.83
CA ILE A 253 -5.78 -19.04 -15.38
C ILE A 253 -5.82 -20.50 -14.96
N ASP A 254 -4.85 -20.92 -14.14
CA ASP A 254 -4.80 -22.27 -13.60
C ASP A 254 -5.70 -22.38 -12.36
N CYS A 255 -7.01 -22.55 -12.60
CA CYS A 255 -8.04 -22.57 -11.56
C CYS A 255 -7.79 -23.67 -10.51
N GLU A 256 -7.28 -24.83 -10.92
CA GLU A 256 -6.96 -25.94 -10.02
C GLU A 256 -5.88 -25.55 -9.00
N LYS A 257 -4.84 -24.81 -9.43
CA LYS A 257 -3.81 -24.29 -8.50
C LYS A 257 -4.32 -23.18 -7.58
N LEU A 258 -5.42 -22.53 -7.94
CA LEU A 258 -6.05 -21.47 -7.14
C LEU A 258 -7.17 -21.99 -6.22
N LYS A 259 -7.54 -23.27 -6.34
CA LYS A 259 -8.54 -23.89 -5.48
C LYS A 259 -8.15 -23.79 -4.00
N GLY A 260 -9.07 -23.25 -3.19
CA GLY A 260 -8.85 -23.02 -1.76
C GLY A 260 -7.93 -21.84 -1.42
N LYS A 261 -7.50 -21.04 -2.41
CA LYS A 261 -6.76 -19.80 -2.18
C LYS A 261 -7.74 -18.64 -1.95
N LEU A 262 -7.51 -17.90 -0.87
CA LEU A 262 -8.33 -16.75 -0.48
C LEU A 262 -7.93 -15.50 -1.23
N THR A 263 -6.62 -15.29 -1.42
CA THR A 263 -6.06 -14.10 -2.06
C THR A 263 -4.88 -14.45 -2.94
N PHE A 264 -4.45 -13.50 -3.77
CA PHE A 264 -3.16 -13.55 -4.47
C PHE A 264 -2.31 -12.34 -4.10
N HIS A 265 -0.99 -12.54 -4.06
CA HIS A 265 -0.02 -11.52 -3.68
C HIS A 265 0.92 -11.17 -4.85
N LEU A 266 0.89 -9.91 -5.26
CA LEU A 266 1.71 -9.33 -6.33
C LEU A 266 2.97 -8.66 -5.80
N SER A 267 3.77 -9.41 -5.03
CA SER A 267 5.08 -8.94 -4.59
C SER A 267 5.98 -8.55 -5.77
N HIS A 268 7.00 -7.73 -5.51
CA HIS A 268 8.01 -7.38 -6.51
C HIS A 268 8.64 -8.62 -7.18
N ARG A 269 8.83 -9.71 -6.43
CA ARG A 269 9.33 -10.99 -6.96
C ARG A 269 8.29 -11.67 -7.85
N SER A 270 7.03 -11.69 -7.41
CA SER A 270 5.90 -12.26 -8.15
C SER A 270 5.75 -11.62 -9.53
N MET A 271 5.83 -10.29 -9.60
CA MET A 271 5.74 -9.55 -10.86
C MET A 271 6.90 -9.87 -11.81
N LYS A 272 8.15 -9.86 -11.32
CA LYS A 272 9.33 -10.22 -12.12
C LYS A 272 9.22 -11.63 -12.72
N GLU A 273 8.73 -12.58 -11.94
CA GLU A 273 8.52 -13.94 -12.44
C GLU A 273 7.36 -14.02 -13.44
N ALA A 274 6.28 -13.25 -13.24
CA ALA A 274 5.17 -13.19 -14.19
C ALA A 274 5.61 -12.65 -15.56
N PHE A 275 6.40 -11.57 -15.60
CA PHE A 275 6.96 -11.03 -16.85
C PHE A 275 7.91 -12.01 -17.52
N LYS A 276 8.83 -12.60 -16.73
CA LYS A 276 9.79 -13.58 -17.26
C LYS A 276 9.11 -14.80 -17.90
N ARG A 277 7.94 -15.20 -17.39
CA ARG A 277 7.15 -16.32 -17.91
C ARG A 277 6.18 -15.94 -19.03
N GLY A 278 6.12 -14.66 -19.40
CA GLY A 278 5.16 -14.17 -20.41
C GLY A 278 3.71 -14.19 -19.94
N HIS A 279 3.46 -14.26 -18.62
CA HIS A 279 2.10 -14.19 -18.08
C HIS A 279 1.50 -12.78 -18.21
N PHE A 280 2.37 -11.78 -18.25
CA PHE A 280 2.07 -10.38 -18.55
C PHE A 280 3.15 -9.80 -19.46
N GLU A 281 2.76 -8.81 -20.25
CA GLU A 281 3.69 -7.93 -20.94
C GLU A 281 4.22 -6.86 -19.96
N GLU A 282 5.54 -6.71 -19.89
CA GLU A 282 6.19 -5.72 -19.05
C GLU A 282 6.04 -4.33 -19.70
N ASP A 283 5.35 -3.43 -19.01
CA ASP A 283 5.11 -2.05 -19.47
C ASP A 283 5.32 -1.11 -18.28
N GLU A 284 6.33 -0.26 -18.36
CA GLU A 284 6.71 0.69 -17.30
C GLU A 284 5.61 1.72 -17.01
N SER A 285 4.64 1.90 -17.92
CA SER A 285 3.48 2.75 -17.69
C SER A 285 2.39 2.07 -16.85
N LYS A 286 2.48 0.76 -16.64
CA LYS A 286 1.50 -0.03 -15.88
C LYS A 286 1.94 -0.23 -14.45
N THR A 287 0.98 -0.11 -13.55
CA THR A 287 1.16 -0.34 -12.12
C THR A 287 0.85 -1.80 -11.79
N ARG A 288 1.20 -2.23 -10.57
CA ARG A 288 0.69 -3.51 -10.04
C ARG A 288 -0.83 -3.52 -9.88
N GLY A 289 -1.46 -2.37 -9.66
CA GLY A 289 -2.92 -2.23 -9.64
C GLY A 289 -3.54 -2.62 -10.99
N PHE A 290 -2.96 -2.15 -12.10
CA PHE A 290 -3.38 -2.55 -13.44
C PHE A 290 -3.35 -4.07 -13.62
N TYR A 291 -2.23 -4.71 -13.30
CA TYR A 291 -2.09 -6.17 -13.44
C TYR A 291 -2.99 -6.94 -12.46
N ALA A 292 -3.24 -6.43 -11.26
CA ALA A 292 -4.19 -7.01 -10.32
C ALA A 292 -5.61 -7.01 -10.86
N LYS A 293 -6.04 -5.89 -11.46
CA LYS A 293 -7.36 -5.77 -12.08
C LYS A 293 -7.50 -6.73 -13.25
N GLN A 294 -6.50 -6.79 -14.13
CA GLN A 294 -6.47 -7.73 -15.26
C GLN A 294 -6.56 -9.18 -14.77
N TYR A 295 -5.73 -9.57 -13.80
CA TYR A 295 -5.72 -10.92 -13.26
C TYR A 295 -7.02 -11.30 -12.57
N THR A 296 -7.62 -10.38 -11.82
CA THR A 296 -8.90 -10.61 -11.14
C THR A 296 -10.02 -10.80 -12.16
N GLN A 297 -10.05 -9.99 -13.23
CA GLN A 297 -11.02 -10.15 -14.31
C GLN A 297 -10.84 -11.50 -15.01
N ASP A 298 -9.62 -11.86 -15.43
CA ASP A 298 -9.31 -13.15 -16.05
C ASP A 298 -9.77 -14.31 -15.14
N PHE A 299 -9.52 -14.21 -13.83
CA PHE A 299 -9.94 -15.19 -12.84
C PHE A 299 -11.46 -15.32 -12.74
N LEU A 300 -12.19 -14.21 -12.67
CA LEU A 300 -13.65 -14.22 -12.60
C LEU A 300 -14.28 -14.80 -13.87
N GLU A 301 -13.70 -14.54 -15.03
CA GLU A 301 -14.20 -15.06 -16.31
C GLU A 301 -13.93 -16.56 -16.49
N GLN A 302 -12.86 -17.09 -15.91
CA GLN A 302 -12.37 -18.46 -16.17
C GLN A 302 -12.61 -19.44 -15.03
N CYS A 303 -12.68 -18.95 -13.78
CA CYS A 303 -12.68 -19.79 -12.59
C CYS A 303 -13.85 -19.55 -11.63
N ALA A 304 -14.61 -18.46 -11.76
CA ALA A 304 -15.77 -18.24 -10.89
C ALA A 304 -16.90 -19.19 -11.31
N GLU A 305 -17.21 -20.15 -10.44
CA GLU A 305 -18.35 -21.08 -10.55
C GLU A 305 -19.59 -20.53 -9.84
#